data_AF-A0A7Y3M9Y3-F1
#
_entry.id   AF-A0A7Y3M9Y3-F1
#
_cell.length_a   1.000
_cell.length_b   1.000
_cell.length_c   1.000
_cell.angle_alpha   90.00
_cell.angle_beta   90.00
_cell.angle_gamma   90.00
#
_symmetry.space_group_name_H-M   'P 1'
#
loop_
_entity.id
_entity.type
_entity.pdbx_description
1 polymer ?
#
loop_
_entity_poly.entity_id
_entity_poly.type
_entity_poly.pdbx_seq_one_letter_code
_entity_poly.pdbx_strand_id
1 'polypeptide(L)'
;ATDVAAVDDSDGSWDTPSDRNLKEDFKDIPTGTLDKVMKLKAQSYYYKADQEKSRRSIGFIAQDVKELFPDIINDEGKYLKMSYADFGVIAIKAIQEQQMMIEKLENEMAALKNQNAILNDDSEVGRTSPK
;
A
#
# COMPACT_ATOMS: atom_id res chain seq x y z
N ALA A 1 20.95 -25.81 1.56
CA ALA A 1 20.28 -24.52 1.33
C ALA A 1 18.98 -24.84 0.64
N THR A 2 17.85 -24.29 1.09
CA THR A 2 16.60 -24.37 0.35
C THR A 2 16.69 -23.33 -0.78
N ASP A 3 16.36 -23.71 -2.01
CA ASP A 3 16.27 -22.75 -3.10
C ASP A 3 15.07 -21.83 -2.82
N VAL A 4 15.34 -20.54 -2.61
CA VAL A 4 14.34 -19.53 -2.24
C VAL A 4 13.88 -18.69 -3.44
N ALA A 5 14.34 -19.03 -4.64
CA ALA A 5 13.94 -18.41 -5.89
C ALA A 5 14.17 -19.36 -7.07
N ALA A 6 13.24 -19.36 -8.02
CA ALA A 6 13.36 -20.03 -9.30
C ALA A 6 12.88 -19.10 -10.43
N VAL A 7 13.45 -19.27 -11.62
CA VAL A 7 12.89 -18.73 -12.85
C VAL A 7 12.15 -19.88 -13.53
N ASP A 8 10.88 -19.70 -13.87
CA ASP A 8 10.15 -20.68 -14.68
C ASP A 8 10.59 -20.53 -16.14
N ASP A 9 11.21 -21.57 -16.69
CA ASP A 9 11.75 -21.56 -18.05
C ASP A 9 10.66 -21.52 -19.14
N SER A 10 9.40 -21.82 -18.80
CA SER A 10 8.28 -21.87 -19.74
C SER A 10 7.67 -20.50 -20.03
N ASP A 11 7.64 -19.60 -19.05
CA ASP A 11 7.05 -18.26 -19.19
C ASP A 11 7.94 -17.10 -18.72
N GLY A 12 9.10 -17.40 -18.12
CA GLY A 12 10.06 -16.42 -17.62
C GLY A 12 9.64 -15.76 -16.30
N SER A 13 8.63 -16.30 -15.60
CA SER A 13 8.21 -15.81 -14.29
C SER A 13 9.28 -16.05 -13.23
N TRP A 14 9.30 -15.16 -12.23
CA TRP A 14 10.15 -15.29 -11.05
C TRP A 14 9.30 -15.79 -9.88
N ASP A 15 9.50 -17.06 -9.53
CA ASP A 15 8.74 -17.73 -8.49
C ASP A 15 9.53 -17.84 -7.19
N THR A 16 8.82 -17.66 -6.08
CA THR A 16 9.36 -17.84 -4.73
C THR A 16 8.48 -18.83 -3.97
N PRO A 17 9.04 -19.93 -3.40
CA PRO A 17 8.26 -20.87 -2.60
C PRO A 17 7.55 -20.16 -1.44
N SER A 18 6.22 -20.28 -1.39
CA SER A 18 5.38 -19.53 -0.44
C SER A 18 4.51 -20.42 0.45
N ASP A 19 4.84 -21.70 0.55
CA ASP A 19 4.09 -22.69 1.33
C ASP A 19 4.20 -22.43 2.85
N ARG A 20 3.11 -22.67 3.59
CA ARG A 20 3.08 -22.50 5.06
C ARG A 20 4.10 -23.39 5.77
N ASN A 21 4.38 -24.58 5.26
CA ASN A 21 5.34 -25.52 5.84
C ASN A 21 6.80 -25.05 5.66
N LEU A 22 7.03 -24.05 4.82
CA LEU A 22 8.35 -23.43 4.60
C LEU A 22 8.53 -22.14 5.42
N LYS A 23 7.53 -21.75 6.22
CA LYS A 23 7.47 -20.46 6.92
C LYS A 23 7.07 -20.67 8.39
N GLU A 24 7.58 -19.83 9.26
CA GLU A 24 7.28 -19.83 10.69
C GLU A 24 7.23 -18.40 11.24
N ASP A 25 6.87 -18.23 12.52
CA ASP A 25 6.78 -16.92 13.21
C ASP A 25 5.91 -15.87 12.47
N PHE A 26 4.72 -16.28 12.05
CA PHE A 26 3.79 -15.42 11.30
C PHE A 26 3.34 -14.21 12.14
N LYS A 27 3.55 -13.01 11.61
CA LYS A 27 3.08 -11.75 12.17
C LYS A 27 2.38 -10.93 11.09
N ASP A 28 1.27 -10.32 11.46
CA ASP A 28 0.56 -9.41 10.56
C ASP A 28 1.39 -8.13 10.33
N ILE A 29 1.31 -7.58 9.11
CA ILE A 29 1.87 -6.26 8.83
C ILE A 29 1.11 -5.23 9.67
N PRO A 30 1.81 -4.39 10.46
CA PRO A 30 1.18 -3.41 11.34
C PRO A 30 0.24 -2.44 10.61
N THR A 31 -0.75 -1.94 11.33
CA THR A 31 -1.61 -0.85 10.87
C THR A 31 -0.83 0.44 10.63
N GLY A 32 -1.33 1.31 9.76
CA GLY A 32 -0.66 2.56 9.39
C GLY A 32 0.31 2.37 8.22
N THR A 33 0.17 1.26 7.49
CA THR A 33 0.93 0.99 6.27
C THR A 33 0.58 2.01 5.18
N LEU A 34 -0.71 2.35 5.04
CA LEU A 34 -1.17 3.35 4.08
C LEU A 34 -0.50 4.71 4.34
N ASP A 35 -0.48 5.18 5.58
CA ASP A 35 0.14 6.47 5.95
C ASP A 35 1.63 6.53 5.59
N LYS A 36 2.34 5.40 5.72
CA LYS A 36 3.74 5.28 5.31
C LYS A 36 3.87 5.26 3.79
N VAL A 37 3.03 4.50 3.08
CA VAL A 37 3.02 4.46 1.61
C VAL A 37 2.77 5.86 1.03
N MET A 38 1.85 6.64 1.62
CA MET A 38 1.54 7.99 1.17
C MET A 38 2.70 9.00 1.33
N LYS A 39 3.73 8.66 2.14
CA LYS A 39 4.94 9.49 2.29
C LYS A 39 6.02 9.17 1.26
N LEU A 40 5.88 8.07 0.51
CA LEU A 40 6.86 7.67 -0.50
C LEU A 40 6.88 8.63 -1.68
N LYS A 41 8.08 8.84 -2.24
CA LYS A 41 8.29 9.64 -3.44
C LYS A 41 8.67 8.75 -4.61
N ALA A 42 7.70 8.48 -5.49
CA ALA A 42 7.99 7.87 -6.78
C ALA A 42 8.73 8.88 -7.65
N GLN A 43 9.93 8.53 -8.09
CA GLN A 43 10.83 9.42 -8.81
C GLN A 43 11.30 8.78 -10.11
N SER A 44 11.70 9.62 -11.06
CA SER A 44 12.42 9.18 -12.25
C SER A 44 13.89 9.57 -12.15
N TYR A 45 14.79 8.70 -12.58
CA TYR A 45 16.22 8.89 -12.45
C TYR A 45 16.99 8.24 -13.60
N TYR A 46 18.25 8.63 -13.76
CA TYR A 46 19.23 7.91 -14.57
C TYR A 46 20.25 7.26 -13.64
N TYR A 47 20.74 6.08 -14.03
CA TYR A 47 21.86 5.49 -13.32
C TYR A 47 23.14 6.28 -13.61
N LYS A 48 23.97 6.50 -12.59
CA LYS A 48 25.28 7.15 -12.78
C LYS A 48 26.20 6.38 -13.73
N ALA A 49 25.98 5.08 -13.90
CA ALA A 49 26.71 4.26 -14.86
C ALA A 49 26.31 4.55 -16.32
N ASP A 50 25.11 5.06 -16.57
CA ASP A 50 24.60 5.44 -17.89
C ASP A 50 25.02 6.89 -18.19
N GLN A 51 26.25 7.05 -18.68
CA GLN A 51 26.83 8.38 -18.97
C GLN A 51 26.01 9.16 -20.01
N GLU A 52 25.46 8.45 -21.00
CA GLU A 52 24.65 9.01 -22.08
C GLU A 52 23.21 9.35 -21.63
N LYS A 53 22.80 8.93 -20.43
CA LYS A 53 21.42 9.06 -19.93
C LYS A 53 20.40 8.54 -20.94
N SER A 54 20.74 7.41 -21.56
CA SER A 54 19.99 6.77 -22.65
C SER A 54 18.64 6.22 -22.20
N ARG A 55 18.51 5.79 -20.94
CA ARG A 55 17.25 5.25 -20.40
C ARG A 55 16.90 5.84 -19.04
N ARG A 56 15.80 6.58 -19.01
CA ARG A 56 15.19 7.05 -17.76
C ARG A 56 14.49 5.89 -17.07
N SER A 57 14.83 5.64 -15.81
CA SER A 57 14.18 4.66 -14.95
C SER A 57 13.19 5.35 -14.02
N ILE A 58 12.21 4.59 -13.51
CA ILE A 58 11.24 5.03 -12.51
C ILE A 58 11.38 4.10 -11.31
N GLY A 59 11.29 4.64 -10.11
CA GLY A 59 11.32 3.85 -8.88
C GLY A 59 11.43 4.73 -7.65
N PHE A 60 12.00 4.16 -6.59
CA PHE A 60 12.21 4.83 -5.31
C PHE A 60 13.69 4.96 -4.99
N ILE A 61 14.01 5.90 -4.09
CA ILE A 61 15.33 6.02 -3.49
C ILE A 61 15.36 5.15 -2.25
N ALA A 62 16.27 4.18 -2.20
CA ALA A 62 16.33 3.18 -1.14
C ALA A 62 16.52 3.79 0.26
N GLN A 63 17.21 4.92 0.37
CA GLN A 63 17.39 5.66 1.63
C GLN A 63 16.05 6.19 2.14
N ASP A 64 15.26 6.85 1.29
CA ASP A 64 13.92 7.37 1.63
C ASP A 64 12.98 6.23 2.03
N VAL A 65 13.07 5.08 1.35
CA VAL A 65 12.29 3.89 1.69
C VAL A 65 12.69 3.34 3.06
N LYS A 66 13.99 3.26 3.36
CA LYS A 66 14.52 2.71 4.61
C LYS A 66 13.95 3.42 5.85
N GLU A 67 13.69 4.72 5.77
CA GLU A 67 13.09 5.48 6.87
C GLU A 67 11.66 5.05 7.21
N LEU A 68 10.93 4.47 6.24
CA LEU A 68 9.52 4.09 6.37
C LEU A 68 9.34 2.57 6.52
N PHE A 69 10.11 1.81 5.73
CA PHE A 69 10.08 0.37 5.57
C PHE A 69 11.52 -0.19 5.59
N PRO A 70 12.17 -0.24 6.77
CA PRO A 70 13.55 -0.72 6.85
C PRO A 70 13.71 -2.21 6.48
N ASP A 71 12.69 -3.02 6.74
CA ASP A 71 12.75 -4.49 6.61
C ASP A 71 12.87 -4.99 5.16
N ILE A 72 12.52 -4.15 4.18
CA ILE A 72 12.60 -4.49 2.74
C ILE A 72 13.88 -3.96 2.07
N ILE A 73 14.79 -3.38 2.87
CA ILE A 73 16.06 -2.84 2.42
C ILE A 73 17.19 -3.78 2.84
N ASN A 74 17.95 -4.27 1.86
CA ASN A 74 19.22 -4.93 2.12
C ASN A 74 20.34 -3.88 2.19
N ASP A 75 21.03 -3.86 3.33
CA ASP A 75 22.11 -2.93 3.69
C ASP A 75 23.43 -3.67 3.97
N GLU A 76 23.68 -4.80 3.29
CA GLU A 76 24.86 -5.64 3.52
C GLU A 76 26.06 -5.25 2.62
N GLY A 77 25.98 -4.13 1.91
CA GLY A 77 26.98 -3.75 0.92
C GLY A 77 27.17 -2.26 0.77
N LYS A 78 28.00 -1.88 -0.22
CA LYS A 78 28.32 -0.46 -0.50
C LYS A 78 27.09 0.37 -0.87
N TYR A 79 26.07 -0.25 -1.46
CA TYR A 79 24.84 0.40 -1.89
C TYR A 79 23.65 -0.34 -1.31
N LEU A 80 22.67 0.41 -0.80
CA LEU A 80 21.38 -0.11 -0.41
C LEU A 80 20.68 -0.75 -1.60
N LYS A 81 20.09 -1.92 -1.39
CA LYS A 81 19.25 -2.62 -2.35
C LYS A 81 17.86 -2.78 -1.77
N MET A 82 16.86 -2.91 -2.64
CA MET A 82 15.48 -3.08 -2.22
C MET A 82 14.81 -4.18 -3.02
N SER A 83 13.95 -4.96 -2.36
CA SER A 83 13.05 -5.90 -3.02
C SER A 83 11.82 -5.16 -3.52
N TYR A 84 11.72 -4.94 -4.83
CA TYR A 84 10.50 -4.38 -5.44
C TYR A 84 9.32 -5.36 -5.39
N ALA A 85 9.57 -6.67 -5.21
CA ALA A 85 8.52 -7.68 -5.04
C ALA A 85 7.79 -7.49 -3.71
N ASP A 86 8.53 -7.23 -2.62
CA ASP A 86 7.96 -7.05 -1.27
C ASP A 86 7.04 -5.82 -1.21
N PHE A 87 7.34 -4.80 -2.03
CA PHE A 87 6.48 -3.63 -2.19
C PHE A 87 5.08 -3.96 -2.69
N GLY A 88 4.91 -5.03 -3.47
CA GLY A 88 3.59 -5.49 -3.90
C GLY A 88 2.71 -5.88 -2.72
N VAL A 89 3.27 -6.60 -1.74
CA VAL A 89 2.55 -7.01 -0.53
C VAL A 89 2.22 -5.81 0.36
N ILE A 90 3.16 -4.86 0.51
CA ILE A 90 2.94 -3.60 1.23
C ILE A 90 1.82 -2.77 0.59
N ALA A 91 1.80 -2.69 -0.76
CA ALA A 91 0.76 -1.98 -1.49
C ALA A 91 -0.62 -2.62 -1.28
N ILE A 92 -0.71 -3.96 -1.32
CA ILE A 92 -1.96 -4.68 -1.02
C ILE A 92 -2.45 -4.36 0.39
N LYS A 93 -1.56 -4.37 1.40
CA LYS A 93 -1.93 -3.99 2.77
C LYS A 93 -2.43 -2.55 2.86
N ALA A 94 -1.79 -1.60 2.17
CA ALA A 94 -2.26 -0.22 2.10
C ALA A 94 -3.64 -0.09 1.44
N ILE A 95 -3.92 -0.88 0.39
CA ILE A 95 -5.24 -0.94 -0.26
C ILE A 95 -6.30 -1.49 0.71
N GLN A 96 -5.98 -2.52 1.49
CA GLN A 96 -6.89 -3.04 2.52
C GLN A 96 -7.21 -1.97 3.59
N GLU A 97 -6.20 -1.22 4.03
CA GLU A 97 -6.40 -0.09 4.95
C GLU A 97 -7.25 1.02 4.33
N GLN A 98 -7.04 1.33 3.05
CA GLN A 98 -7.85 2.29 2.31
C GLN A 98 -9.30 1.82 2.20
N GLN A 99 -9.54 0.53 1.94
CA GLN A 99 -10.89 -0.04 1.84
C GLN A 99 -11.65 0.09 3.16
N MET A 100 -11.00 -0.19 4.30
CA MET A 100 -11.61 0.02 5.62
C MET A 100 -12.00 1.48 5.86
N MET A 101 -11.19 2.43 5.36
CA MET A 101 -11.52 3.85 5.45
C MET A 101 -12.73 4.23 4.60
N ILE A 102 -12.83 3.68 3.38
CA ILE A 102 -13.98 3.90 2.49
C ILE A 102 -15.27 3.39 3.14
N GLU A 103 -15.27 2.16 3.65
CA GLU A 103 -16.44 1.56 4.31
C GLU A 103 -16.87 2.37 5.54
N LYS A 104 -15.91 2.87 6.32
CA LYS A 104 -16.20 3.76 7.45
C LYS A 104 -16.89 5.05 6.98
N LEU A 105 -16.36 5.69 5.94
CA LEU A 105 -16.91 6.93 5.39
C LEU A 105 -18.32 6.71 4.80
N GLU A 106 -18.55 5.60 4.12
CA GLU A 106 -19.87 5.24 3.57
C GLU A 106 -20.92 5.07 4.68
N ASN A 107 -20.55 4.41 5.78
CA ASN A 107 -21.43 4.24 6.94
C ASN A 107 -21.75 5.57 7.63
N GLU A 108 -20.74 6.44 7.82
CA GLU A 108 -20.94 7.78 8.37
C GLU A 108 -21.85 8.63 7.46
N MET A 109 -21.65 8.56 6.14
CA MET A 109 -22.51 9.24 5.17
C MET A 109 -23.96 8.73 5.21
N ALA A 110 -24.17 7.42 5.33
CA ALA A 110 -25.51 6.84 5.46
C ALA A 110 -26.23 7.32 6.73
N ALA A 111 -25.51 7.34 7.87
CA ALA A 111 -26.05 7.84 9.13
C ALA A 111 -26.44 9.32 9.05
N LEU A 112 -25.58 10.17 8.46
CA LEU A 112 -25.86 11.59 8.27
C LEU A 112 -27.05 11.84 7.34
N LYS A 113 -27.17 11.06 6.25
CA LYS A 113 -28.32 11.16 5.34
C LYS A 113 -29.63 10.82 6.06
N ASN A 114 -29.63 9.78 6.89
CA ASN A 114 -30.80 9.42 7.69
C ASN A 114 -31.17 10.51 8.70
N GLN A 115 -30.19 11.07 9.40
CA GLN A 115 -30.42 12.15 10.36
C GLN A 115 -31.01 13.40 9.67
N ASN A 116 -30.50 13.77 8.50
CA ASN A 116 -31.03 14.89 7.73
C ASN A 116 -32.46 14.64 7.24
N ALA A 117 -32.81 13.40 6.86
CA ALA A 117 -34.17 13.04 6.47
C ALA A 117 -35.16 13.23 7.64
N ILE A 118 -34.80 12.76 8.84
CA ILE A 118 -35.61 12.91 10.05
C ILE A 118 -35.83 14.39 10.39
N LEU A 119 -34.77 15.21 10.38
CA LEU A 119 -34.86 16.64 10.68
C LEU A 119 -35.73 17.40 9.68
N ASN A 120 -35.68 17.02 8.40
CA ASN A 120 -36.50 17.66 7.38
C ASN A 120 -37.99 17.32 7.55
N ASP A 121 -38.31 16.07 7.88
CA ASP A 121 -39.68 15.63 8.17
C ASP A 121 -40.26 16.36 9.40
N ASP A 122 -39.52 16.44 10.49
CA ASP A 122 -39.91 17.19 11.70
C ASP A 122 -40.16 18.69 11.40
N SER A 123 -39.42 19.27 10.44
CA SER A 123 -39.56 20.66 10.04
C SER A 123 -40.77 20.94 9.13
N GLU A 124 -41.30 19.93 8.44
CA GLU A 124 -42.51 20.01 7.62
C GLU A 124 -43.76 19.86 8.49
N VAL A 125 -43.75 18.95 9.47
CA VAL A 125 -44.84 18.75 10.44
C VAL A 125 -45.09 20.02 11.29
N GLY A 126 -44.05 20.78 11.62
CA GLY A 126 -44.19 22.05 12.36
C GLY A 126 -44.82 23.20 11.55
N ARG A 127 -44.89 23.11 10.22
CA ARG A 127 -45.46 24.16 9.36
C ARG A 127 -46.95 23.99 9.07
N THR A 128 -47.53 22.82 9.35
CA THR A 128 -48.93 22.47 9.02
C THR A 128 -49.88 22.61 10.21
N SER A 129 -49.71 23.65 11.05
CA SER A 129 -50.73 24.03 12.04
C SER A 129 -51.79 24.93 11.38
N PRO A 130 -53.07 24.51 11.26
CA PRO A 130 -54.11 25.31 10.61
C PRO A 130 -54.55 26.49 11.49
N LYS A 131 -54.82 27.64 10.86
CA LYS A 131 -55.73 28.66 11.39
C LYS A 131 -57.15 28.35 10.93
#